data_AF-A0ABD5TB94-F1
#
_entry.id   AF-A0ABD5TB94-F1
#
_cell.length_a   1.000
_cell.length_b   1.000
_cell.length_c   1.000
_cell.angle_alpha   90.00
_cell.angle_beta   90.00
_cell.angle_gamma   90.00
#
_symmetry.space_group_name_H-M   'P 1'
#
loop_
_entity.id
_entity.type
_entity.pdbx_description
1 polymer ?
#
loop_
_entity_poly.entity_id
_entity_poly.type
_entity_poly.pdbx_seq_one_letter_code
_entity_poly.pdbx_strand_id
1 'polypeptide(L)'
;MAKPPRTEEGWYALHDFRTVDWDAWRSAPEREREAAVEEGVSYLEEHERVVDAEEGASAVFSVLGHKADLMIVHFRPTLDALSAAERRFESTALAEFTEQSTSYVSVTEVSDYVSDSYFDDGEEETDEGIRRYIEGKLKPEFPDDEYVSFYPMSRKREAEQNWYTLGYDERADLLSAHGEIGREYAGKIKQVIASSVGFDDYEWGVTLFGGDPADIKDIVYEMRFDEASAKYGEFGPFYVGRRFPPTDLGAYLDGEQVPAGERDGESAHGGPHGESDAHGEHGHDHGDDAGGHHGGHGESGGDSHHSGGDGDHGDDGNDEEETIRSELQDLDIYAGKPHGEDVFATVLYSEADADELFGEVDGLRKNFDHYGTHVKTAVYEGNEADRAAVVSIWETASAAETAAGFLSELPGIVERAGEESGFGTMGMFYTVKPDYREDFVEKFDVVGGVLDDMDGHHETDLMVNREDENDMFIASQWASKEDAMGFFRSDDFRDTVSWGRDVLADRPRHVFLA
;
A
#
# COMPACT_ATOMS: atom_id res chain seq x y z
N MET A 1 0.38 -35.11 15.98
CA MET A 1 1.35 -34.52 15.04
C MET A 1 0.82 -33.14 14.70
N ALA A 2 1.69 -32.14 14.56
CA ALA A 2 1.25 -30.85 14.03
C ALA A 2 0.67 -31.05 12.62
N LYS A 3 -0.48 -30.43 12.34
CA LYS A 3 -1.10 -30.43 11.01
C LYS A 3 -0.35 -29.39 10.15
N PRO A 4 0.21 -29.73 8.98
CA PRO A 4 0.72 -28.72 8.06
C PRO A 4 -0.45 -27.87 7.51
N PRO A 5 -0.24 -26.58 7.21
CA PRO A 5 -1.25 -25.80 6.50
C PRO A 5 -1.49 -26.36 5.10
N ARG A 6 -2.66 -26.10 4.54
CA ARG A 6 -2.89 -26.25 3.10
C ARG A 6 -2.30 -25.04 2.39
N THR A 7 -1.72 -25.28 1.22
CA THR A 7 -1.14 -24.25 0.36
C THR A 7 -1.67 -24.44 -1.05
N GLU A 8 -1.78 -23.33 -1.75
CA GLU A 8 -1.88 -23.31 -3.20
C GLU A 8 -0.70 -22.53 -3.76
N GLU A 9 -0.12 -23.08 -4.82
CA GLU A 9 1.08 -22.55 -5.45
C GLU A 9 0.77 -21.90 -6.80
N GLY A 10 1.36 -20.73 -7.03
CA GLY A 10 1.20 -19.96 -8.25
C GLY A 10 2.42 -20.05 -9.16
N TRP A 11 2.86 -18.91 -9.68
CA TRP A 11 4.08 -18.82 -10.49
C TRP A 11 5.34 -19.05 -9.65
N TYR A 12 6.31 -19.72 -10.27
CA TYR A 12 7.68 -19.80 -9.77
C TYR A 12 8.36 -18.45 -9.93
N ALA A 13 9.23 -18.11 -8.99
CA ALA A 13 9.97 -16.86 -8.95
C ALA A 13 11.49 -17.12 -8.97
N LEU A 14 12.21 -16.29 -9.73
CA LEU A 14 13.66 -16.16 -9.67
C LEU A 14 14.02 -14.70 -9.40
N HIS A 15 14.72 -14.45 -8.30
CA HIS A 15 15.42 -13.18 -8.06
C HIS A 15 16.90 -13.37 -8.43
N ASP A 16 17.33 -12.81 -9.57
CA ASP A 16 18.71 -12.87 -10.06
C ASP A 16 19.45 -11.57 -9.72
N PHE A 17 20.47 -11.64 -8.86
CA PHE A 17 21.23 -10.48 -8.42
C PHE A 17 22.59 -10.41 -9.11
N ARG A 18 22.90 -9.25 -9.68
CA ARG A 18 24.10 -9.02 -10.47
C ARG A 18 24.90 -7.84 -9.92
N THR A 19 26.21 -7.97 -9.84
CA THR A 19 27.15 -6.84 -9.67
C THR A 19 27.78 -6.49 -11.01
N VAL A 20 28.00 -5.21 -11.26
CA VAL A 20 28.67 -4.70 -12.47
C VAL A 20 30.17 -4.61 -12.22
N ASP A 21 30.98 -5.17 -13.12
CA ASP A 21 32.41 -4.88 -13.17
C ASP A 21 32.62 -3.48 -13.76
N TRP A 22 32.56 -2.49 -12.87
CA TRP A 22 32.69 -1.08 -13.23
C TRP A 22 34.05 -0.73 -13.85
N ASP A 23 35.11 -1.48 -13.55
CA ASP A 23 36.42 -1.26 -14.15
C ASP A 23 36.46 -1.79 -15.59
N ALA A 24 35.88 -2.97 -15.84
CA ALA A 24 35.69 -3.49 -17.19
C ALA A 24 34.78 -2.58 -18.02
N TRP A 25 33.64 -2.16 -17.45
CA TRP A 25 32.69 -1.25 -18.09
C TRP A 25 33.36 0.04 -18.54
N ARG A 26 34.00 0.78 -17.63
CA ARG A 26 34.67 2.06 -17.94
C ARG A 26 35.83 1.91 -18.94
N SER A 27 36.48 0.75 -18.97
CA SER A 27 37.62 0.48 -19.85
C SER A 27 37.21 0.02 -21.25
N ALA A 28 35.96 -0.43 -21.41
CA ALA A 28 35.45 -0.96 -22.67
C ALA A 28 35.29 0.16 -23.73
N PRO A 29 35.59 -0.15 -25.01
CA PRO A 29 35.24 0.73 -26.12
C PRO A 29 33.75 1.10 -26.12
N GLU A 30 33.42 2.32 -26.52
CA GLU A 30 32.04 2.81 -26.64
C GLU A 30 31.13 1.84 -27.40
N ARG A 31 31.61 1.27 -28.51
CA ARG A 31 30.86 0.27 -29.30
C ARG A 31 30.49 -0.99 -28.53
N GLU A 32 31.34 -1.42 -27.59
CA GLU A 32 31.06 -2.61 -26.76
C GLU A 32 30.03 -2.27 -25.67
N ARG A 33 30.15 -1.07 -25.08
CA ARG A 33 29.15 -0.55 -24.14
C ARG A 33 27.78 -0.36 -24.79
N GLU A 34 27.72 0.25 -25.98
CA GLU A 34 26.50 0.43 -26.76
C GLU A 34 25.83 -0.91 -27.08
N ALA A 35 26.61 -1.91 -27.52
CA ALA A 35 26.09 -3.25 -27.80
C ALA A 35 25.56 -3.94 -26.54
N ALA A 36 26.26 -3.80 -25.40
CA ALA A 36 25.81 -4.33 -24.12
C ALA A 36 24.50 -3.67 -23.64
N VAL A 37 24.36 -2.35 -23.77
CA VAL A 37 23.09 -1.66 -23.48
C VAL A 37 22.00 -2.12 -24.43
N GLU A 38 22.23 -2.15 -25.74
CA GLU A 38 21.22 -2.53 -26.74
C GLU A 38 20.71 -3.97 -26.50
N GLU A 39 21.62 -4.93 -26.34
CA GLU A 39 21.25 -6.33 -26.08
C GLU A 39 20.61 -6.51 -24.69
N GLY A 40 21.09 -5.77 -23.68
CA GLY A 40 20.53 -5.77 -22.33
C GLY A 40 19.10 -5.23 -22.29
N VAL A 41 18.86 -4.06 -22.92
CA VAL A 41 17.53 -3.46 -23.08
C VAL A 41 16.61 -4.44 -23.81
N SER A 42 17.07 -4.99 -24.95
CA SER A 42 16.29 -5.95 -25.72
C SER A 42 15.91 -7.19 -24.90
N TYR A 43 16.86 -7.75 -24.15
CA TYR A 43 16.59 -8.86 -23.24
C TYR A 43 15.52 -8.48 -22.21
N LEU A 44 15.71 -7.38 -21.50
CA LEU A 44 14.81 -6.96 -20.41
C LEU A 44 13.40 -6.67 -20.93
N GLU A 45 13.25 -5.88 -21.99
CA GLU A 45 11.94 -5.56 -22.56
C GLU A 45 11.22 -6.80 -23.11
N GLU A 46 11.94 -7.75 -23.71
CA GLU A 46 11.34 -9.01 -24.18
C GLU A 46 10.76 -9.83 -23.03
N HIS A 47 11.42 -9.84 -21.86
CA HIS A 47 10.94 -10.58 -20.68
C HIS A 47 9.85 -9.80 -19.93
N GLU A 48 9.88 -8.46 -19.89
CA GLU A 48 8.77 -7.65 -19.38
C GLU A 48 7.50 -7.83 -20.23
N ARG A 49 7.66 -7.92 -21.55
CA ARG A 49 6.56 -8.26 -22.49
C ARG A 49 6.24 -9.76 -22.53
N VAL A 50 6.94 -10.58 -21.75
CA VAL A 50 6.75 -12.03 -21.60
C VAL A 50 6.78 -12.77 -22.95
N VAL A 51 7.67 -12.35 -23.87
CA VAL A 51 7.84 -13.00 -25.18
C VAL A 51 8.40 -14.42 -25.05
N ASP A 52 9.03 -14.73 -23.92
CA ASP A 52 9.68 -16.00 -23.61
C ASP A 52 8.75 -17.08 -23.03
N ALA A 53 7.52 -16.74 -22.63
CA ALA A 53 6.57 -17.66 -21.98
C ALA A 53 5.10 -17.37 -22.40
N GLU A 54 4.16 -18.19 -21.95
CA GLU A 54 2.72 -17.98 -22.22
C GLU A 54 2.12 -16.89 -21.32
N GLU A 55 2.55 -16.86 -20.07
CA GLU A 55 2.16 -15.90 -19.04
C GLU A 55 3.32 -15.74 -18.05
N GLY A 56 3.29 -14.67 -17.26
CA GLY A 56 4.34 -14.34 -16.30
C GLY A 56 4.47 -12.84 -16.09
N ALA A 57 5.49 -12.46 -15.32
CA ALA A 57 5.88 -11.06 -15.16
C ALA A 57 7.40 -10.97 -15.02
N SER A 58 7.99 -9.85 -15.45
CA SER A 58 9.40 -9.57 -15.18
C SER A 58 9.61 -8.08 -14.92
N ALA A 59 10.63 -7.77 -14.14
CA ALA A 59 11.05 -6.40 -13.90
C ALA A 59 12.53 -6.35 -13.53
N VAL A 60 13.16 -5.21 -13.83
CA VAL A 60 14.53 -4.89 -13.42
C VAL A 60 14.53 -3.79 -12.36
N PHE A 61 15.43 -3.95 -11.40
CA PHE A 61 15.60 -3.01 -10.30
C PHE A 61 17.09 -2.67 -10.15
N SER A 62 17.38 -1.41 -9.91
CA SER A 62 18.67 -1.01 -9.35
C SER A 62 18.73 -1.48 -7.90
N VAL A 63 19.91 -1.87 -7.39
CA VAL A 63 20.09 -2.28 -6.00
C VAL A 63 21.11 -1.38 -5.33
N LEU A 64 20.79 -0.91 -4.12
CA LEU A 64 21.67 -0.02 -3.37
C LEU A 64 22.67 -0.79 -2.50
N GLY A 65 23.91 -0.29 -2.47
CA GLY A 65 25.00 -0.85 -1.67
C GLY A 65 25.88 -1.81 -2.46
N HIS A 66 26.62 -2.68 -1.76
CA HIS A 66 27.66 -3.52 -2.38
C HIS A 66 27.23 -4.95 -2.66
N LYS A 67 25.98 -5.32 -2.35
CA LYS A 67 25.52 -6.71 -2.43
C LYS A 67 25.13 -7.11 -3.85
N ALA A 68 24.61 -6.16 -4.60
CA ALA A 68 24.29 -6.23 -6.02
C ALA A 68 24.15 -4.80 -6.53
N ASP A 69 24.27 -4.63 -7.84
CA ASP A 69 23.94 -3.40 -8.56
C ASP A 69 22.60 -3.54 -9.30
N LEU A 70 22.26 -4.74 -9.78
CA LEU A 70 20.99 -5.06 -10.44
C LEU A 70 20.31 -6.24 -9.76
N MET A 71 18.98 -6.20 -9.73
CA MET A 71 18.12 -7.35 -9.44
C MET A 71 17.13 -7.50 -10.58
N ILE A 72 17.13 -8.66 -11.23
CA ILE A 72 16.16 -9.03 -12.25
C ILE A 72 15.24 -10.07 -11.62
N VAL A 73 13.93 -9.80 -11.62
CA VAL A 73 12.95 -10.70 -11.04
C VAL A 73 12.07 -11.26 -12.15
N HIS A 74 11.95 -12.59 -12.21
CA HIS A 74 11.07 -13.28 -13.14
C HIS A 74 10.03 -14.11 -12.38
N PHE A 75 8.76 -13.93 -12.70
CA PHE A 75 7.68 -14.86 -12.34
C PHE A 75 7.25 -15.65 -13.59
N ARG A 76 7.24 -16.99 -13.51
CA ARG A 76 6.87 -17.87 -14.62
C ARG A 76 6.08 -19.10 -14.15
N PRO A 77 5.20 -19.67 -15.00
CA PRO A 77 4.46 -20.90 -14.69
C PRO A 77 5.31 -22.16 -14.47
N THR A 78 6.58 -22.15 -14.92
CA THR A 78 7.45 -23.33 -14.85
C THR A 78 8.88 -22.95 -14.51
N LEU A 79 9.57 -23.83 -13.77
CA LEU A 79 11.01 -23.72 -13.52
C LEU A 79 11.83 -23.78 -14.82
N ASP A 80 11.36 -24.51 -15.84
CA ASP A 80 12.04 -24.58 -17.14
C ASP A 80 12.05 -23.21 -17.85
N ALA A 81 10.96 -22.44 -17.73
CA ALA A 81 10.91 -21.07 -18.25
C ALA A 81 11.86 -20.13 -17.48
N LEU A 82 11.92 -20.22 -16.14
CA LEU A 82 12.90 -19.46 -15.35
C LEU A 82 14.34 -19.83 -15.73
N SER A 83 14.64 -21.12 -15.88
CA SER A 83 15.96 -21.57 -16.31
C SER A 83 16.32 -21.04 -17.69
N ALA A 84 15.37 -21.00 -18.63
CA ALA A 84 15.59 -20.42 -19.94
C ALA A 84 15.87 -18.91 -19.87
N ALA A 85 15.10 -18.15 -19.09
CA ALA A 85 15.28 -16.71 -18.90
C ALA A 85 16.68 -16.41 -18.32
N GLU A 86 17.04 -17.10 -17.24
CA GLU A 86 18.35 -16.96 -16.59
C GLU A 86 19.51 -17.28 -17.55
N ARG A 87 19.43 -18.39 -18.29
CA ARG A 87 20.49 -18.78 -19.24
C ARG A 87 20.56 -17.90 -20.48
N ARG A 88 19.46 -17.26 -20.88
CA ARG A 88 19.46 -16.30 -21.99
C ARG A 88 20.18 -15.00 -21.65
N PHE A 89 20.14 -14.57 -20.38
CA PHE A 89 20.91 -13.41 -19.94
C PHE A 89 22.40 -13.58 -20.24
N GLU A 90 22.94 -14.77 -19.95
CA GLU A 90 24.35 -15.14 -20.20
C GLU A 90 24.77 -15.11 -21.68
N SER A 91 23.82 -14.96 -22.61
CA SER A 91 24.11 -14.84 -24.05
C SER A 91 24.17 -13.39 -24.54
N THR A 92 23.88 -12.42 -23.67
CA THR A 92 23.95 -10.99 -23.99
C THR A 92 25.36 -10.45 -23.80
N ALA A 93 25.71 -9.39 -24.54
CA ALA A 93 26.93 -8.63 -24.32
C ALA A 93 26.97 -7.96 -22.94
N LEU A 94 25.81 -7.66 -22.33
CA LEU A 94 25.74 -7.13 -20.97
C LEU A 94 26.31 -8.11 -19.93
N ALA A 95 26.10 -9.42 -20.13
CA ALA A 95 26.58 -10.43 -19.20
C ALA A 95 28.10 -10.42 -19.03
N GLU A 96 28.86 -9.99 -20.05
CA GLU A 96 30.32 -9.85 -19.98
C GLU A 96 30.78 -8.80 -18.94
N PHE A 97 29.91 -7.87 -18.58
CA PHE A 97 30.16 -6.81 -17.60
C PHE A 97 29.53 -7.07 -16.24
N THR A 98 28.89 -8.22 -16.03
CA THR A 98 28.18 -8.52 -14.79
C THR A 98 28.60 -9.87 -14.21
N GLU A 99 28.55 -9.98 -12.89
CA GLU A 99 28.73 -11.23 -12.16
C GLU A 99 27.47 -11.50 -11.32
N GLN A 100 26.98 -12.74 -11.34
CA GLN A 100 25.88 -13.16 -10.48
C GLN A 100 26.38 -13.27 -9.03
N SER A 101 25.99 -12.31 -8.19
CA SER A 101 26.46 -12.23 -6.80
C SER A 101 25.67 -13.18 -5.89
N THR A 102 24.38 -13.39 -6.19
CA THR A 102 23.50 -14.36 -5.54
C THR A 102 22.23 -14.57 -6.38
N SER A 103 21.40 -15.54 -6.00
CA SER A 103 20.06 -15.74 -6.56
C SER A 103 19.09 -16.22 -5.47
N TYR A 104 17.79 -16.21 -5.77
CA TYR A 104 16.79 -16.89 -4.95
C TYR A 104 15.69 -17.53 -5.81
N VAL A 105 15.39 -18.81 -5.57
CA VAL A 105 14.36 -19.57 -6.30
C VAL A 105 13.21 -19.95 -5.37
N SER A 106 11.99 -19.58 -5.76
CA SER A 106 10.79 -19.80 -4.94
C SER A 106 9.54 -20.01 -5.79
N VAL A 107 8.39 -20.24 -5.15
CA VAL A 107 7.06 -20.31 -5.78
C VAL A 107 6.07 -19.51 -4.95
N THR A 108 5.31 -18.63 -5.58
CA THR A 108 4.27 -17.85 -4.90
C THR A 108 3.29 -18.78 -4.19
N GLU A 109 2.90 -18.43 -2.96
CA GLU A 109 2.14 -19.32 -2.09
C GLU A 109 1.02 -18.55 -1.39
N VAL A 110 -0.20 -19.10 -1.42
CA VAL A 110 -1.29 -18.69 -0.53
C VAL A 110 -1.61 -19.87 0.38
N SER A 111 -1.74 -19.61 1.68
CA SER A 111 -2.06 -20.64 2.68
C SER A 111 -3.49 -20.52 3.19
N ASP A 112 -4.02 -21.60 3.76
CA ASP A 112 -5.35 -21.62 4.38
C ASP A 112 -5.50 -20.70 5.60
N TYR A 113 -4.40 -20.15 6.11
CA TYR A 113 -4.44 -19.08 7.10
C TYR A 113 -4.96 -17.74 6.55
N VAL A 114 -4.90 -17.51 5.24
CA VAL A 114 -5.30 -16.25 4.61
C VAL A 114 -6.81 -16.25 4.30
N SER A 115 -7.34 -17.37 3.83
CA SER A 115 -8.76 -17.54 3.53
C SER A 115 -9.14 -19.02 3.60
N ASP A 116 -9.72 -19.46 4.72
CA ASP A 116 -10.10 -20.86 4.91
C ASP A 116 -11.28 -21.26 4.00
N SER A 117 -12.18 -20.30 3.69
CA SER A 117 -13.34 -20.49 2.79
C SER A 117 -12.92 -20.87 1.37
N TYR A 118 -11.82 -20.29 0.86
CA TYR A 118 -11.30 -20.63 -0.46
C TYR A 118 -10.95 -22.13 -0.60
N PHE A 119 -10.38 -22.72 0.46
CA PHE A 119 -9.97 -24.12 0.43
C PHE A 119 -11.10 -25.10 0.75
N ASP A 120 -12.21 -24.63 1.30
CA ASP A 120 -13.34 -25.45 1.75
C ASP A 120 -14.53 -25.42 0.78
N ASP A 121 -14.81 -24.29 0.13
CA ASP A 121 -16.03 -24.07 -0.66
C ASP A 121 -15.88 -24.52 -2.14
N GLY A 122 -14.67 -24.73 -2.63
CA GLY A 122 -14.41 -25.17 -4.01
C GLY A 122 -14.67 -24.06 -5.05
N GLU A 123 -14.10 -24.21 -6.26
CA GLU A 123 -14.05 -23.14 -7.27
C GLU A 123 -15.41 -22.56 -7.68
N GLU A 124 -16.50 -23.34 -7.66
CA GLU A 124 -17.83 -22.88 -8.08
C GLU A 124 -18.64 -22.16 -6.99
N GLU A 125 -18.31 -22.33 -5.70
CA GLU A 125 -18.97 -21.64 -4.58
C GLU A 125 -18.12 -20.50 -4.00
N THR A 126 -16.86 -20.38 -4.41
CA THR A 126 -15.96 -19.30 -4.01
C THR A 126 -16.33 -17.99 -4.69
N ASP A 127 -16.42 -16.91 -3.91
CA ASP A 127 -16.64 -15.55 -4.41
C ASP A 127 -15.62 -15.08 -5.45
N GLU A 128 -16.07 -14.35 -6.48
CA GLU A 128 -15.19 -13.83 -7.53
C GLU A 128 -14.15 -12.80 -7.03
N GLY A 129 -14.46 -12.01 -6.00
CA GLY A 129 -13.52 -11.10 -5.36
C GLY A 129 -12.46 -11.82 -4.53
N ILE A 130 -12.86 -12.82 -3.71
CA ILE A 130 -11.90 -13.69 -3.00
C ILE A 130 -10.97 -14.40 -4.00
N ARG A 131 -11.54 -14.91 -5.08
CA ARG A 131 -10.79 -15.59 -6.15
C ARG A 131 -9.78 -14.65 -6.81
N ARG A 132 -10.16 -13.41 -7.15
CA ARG A 132 -9.22 -12.41 -7.71
C ARG A 132 -8.11 -12.04 -6.74
N TYR A 133 -8.43 -11.83 -5.45
CA TYR A 133 -7.42 -11.56 -4.43
C TYR A 133 -6.37 -12.68 -4.36
N ILE A 134 -6.82 -13.94 -4.37
CA ILE A 134 -5.92 -15.10 -4.33
C ILE A 134 -5.14 -15.25 -5.64
N GLU A 135 -5.80 -15.12 -6.80
CA GLU A 135 -5.15 -15.14 -8.11
C GLU A 135 -4.07 -14.05 -8.21
N GLY A 136 -4.30 -12.84 -7.69
CA GLY A 136 -3.32 -11.76 -7.66
C GLY A 136 -2.08 -12.05 -6.79
N LYS A 137 -2.22 -12.86 -5.73
CA LYS A 137 -1.08 -13.35 -4.93
C LYS A 137 -0.33 -14.49 -5.62
N LEU A 138 -1.04 -15.38 -6.31
CA LEU A 138 -0.47 -16.52 -7.03
C LEU A 138 0.18 -16.12 -8.38
N LYS A 139 -0.32 -15.06 -9.01
CA LYS A 139 0.14 -14.56 -10.32
C LYS A 139 0.39 -13.05 -10.23
N PRO A 140 1.41 -12.63 -9.46
CA PRO A 140 1.62 -11.22 -9.18
C PRO A 140 2.15 -10.45 -10.39
N GLU A 141 1.68 -9.21 -10.52
CA GLU A 141 2.22 -8.21 -11.42
C GLU A 141 3.10 -7.21 -10.64
N PHE A 142 4.10 -6.65 -11.32
CA PHE A 142 4.96 -5.62 -10.72
C PHE A 142 4.27 -4.26 -10.77
N PRO A 143 4.17 -3.54 -9.65
CA PRO A 143 3.69 -2.17 -9.67
C PRO A 143 4.70 -1.25 -10.36
N ASP A 144 4.20 -0.25 -11.08
CA ASP A 144 5.02 0.71 -11.82
C ASP A 144 5.66 1.71 -10.85
N ASP A 145 6.92 2.07 -11.12
CA ASP A 145 7.65 3.16 -10.43
C ASP A 145 7.90 3.06 -8.90
N GLU A 146 7.78 1.86 -8.33
CA GLU A 146 7.99 1.63 -6.89
C GLU A 146 9.43 1.27 -6.47
N TYR A 147 9.72 1.51 -5.18
CA TYR A 147 10.85 0.91 -4.50
C TYR A 147 10.57 -0.57 -4.21
N VAL A 148 11.62 -1.37 -4.13
CA VAL A 148 11.53 -2.79 -3.80
C VAL A 148 12.41 -3.13 -2.60
N SER A 149 11.92 -4.01 -1.74
CA SER A 149 12.72 -4.70 -0.73
C SER A 149 12.53 -6.20 -0.83
N PHE A 150 13.61 -6.93 -1.03
CA PHE A 150 13.62 -8.38 -1.01
C PHE A 150 14.41 -8.91 0.19
N TYR A 151 13.87 -9.90 0.90
CA TYR A 151 14.63 -10.65 1.90
C TYR A 151 14.11 -12.09 2.02
N PRO A 152 15.02 -13.08 2.15
CA PRO A 152 14.62 -14.43 2.49
C PRO A 152 14.45 -14.58 4.01
N MET A 153 13.54 -15.45 4.44
CA MET A 153 13.31 -15.75 5.85
C MET A 153 12.86 -17.19 6.11
N SER A 154 13.04 -17.62 7.34
CA SER A 154 12.62 -18.92 7.86
C SER A 154 11.92 -18.75 9.22
N ARG A 155 11.26 -19.80 9.68
CA ARG A 155 10.72 -19.91 11.03
C ARG A 155 11.65 -20.78 11.89
N LYS A 156 11.96 -20.29 13.09
CA LYS A 156 12.87 -20.97 14.03
C LYS A 156 12.39 -22.36 14.41
N ARG A 157 13.37 -23.21 14.70
CA ARG A 157 13.21 -24.62 15.14
C ARG A 157 13.96 -24.95 16.44
N GLU A 158 14.34 -23.92 17.20
CA GLU A 158 15.06 -24.07 18.48
C GLU A 158 14.13 -24.58 19.59
N ALA A 159 14.69 -25.18 20.66
CA ALA A 159 13.94 -25.98 21.63
C ALA A 159 12.68 -25.32 22.21
N GLU A 160 12.76 -24.03 22.58
CA GLU A 160 11.64 -23.26 23.15
C GLU A 160 10.93 -22.38 22.11
N GLN A 161 11.45 -22.34 20.88
CA GLN A 161 11.00 -21.47 19.78
C GLN A 161 10.89 -22.29 18.48
N ASN A 162 10.16 -23.41 18.53
CA ASN A 162 9.96 -24.28 17.38
C ASN A 162 8.57 -24.12 16.78
N TRP A 163 8.50 -23.31 15.72
CA TRP A 163 7.27 -23.01 14.97
C TRP A 163 6.53 -24.27 14.51
N TYR A 164 7.28 -25.26 14.02
CA TYR A 164 6.75 -26.49 13.43
C TYR A 164 6.21 -27.50 14.45
N THR A 165 6.40 -27.24 15.74
CA THR A 165 5.83 -28.06 16.83
C THR A 165 4.56 -27.47 17.44
N LEU A 166 4.22 -26.23 17.11
CA LEU A 166 3.01 -25.55 17.59
C LEU A 166 1.73 -26.21 17.07
N GLY A 167 0.62 -25.96 17.77
CA GLY A 167 -0.72 -26.31 17.29
C GLY A 167 -1.06 -25.59 15.98
N TYR A 168 -2.06 -26.08 15.24
CA TYR A 168 -2.54 -25.37 14.05
C TYR A 168 -3.17 -24.03 14.45
N ASP A 169 -4.09 -24.06 15.41
CA ASP A 169 -4.81 -22.89 15.92
C ASP A 169 -3.83 -21.85 16.50
N GLU A 170 -2.81 -22.29 17.25
CA GLU A 170 -1.78 -21.39 17.79
C GLU A 170 -0.98 -20.68 16.67
N ARG A 171 -0.68 -21.36 15.57
CA ARG A 171 -0.05 -20.70 14.41
C ARG A 171 -1.03 -19.78 13.69
N ALA A 172 -2.30 -20.15 13.60
CA ALA A 172 -3.34 -19.33 12.99
C ALA A 172 -3.50 -18.01 13.74
N ASP A 173 -3.58 -18.06 15.07
CA ASP A 173 -3.70 -16.86 15.92
C ASP A 173 -2.48 -15.93 15.76
N LEU A 174 -1.26 -16.52 15.75
CA LEU A 174 -0.03 -15.76 15.54
C LEU A 174 0.04 -15.11 14.14
N LEU A 175 -0.40 -15.81 13.10
CA LEU A 175 -0.42 -15.27 11.74
C LEU A 175 -1.56 -14.28 11.52
N SER A 176 -2.69 -14.43 12.22
CA SER A 176 -3.78 -13.44 12.20
C SER A 176 -3.29 -12.11 12.73
N ALA A 177 -2.67 -12.10 13.92
CA ALA A 177 -2.13 -10.87 14.51
C ALA A 177 -1.03 -10.24 13.64
N HIS A 178 -0.19 -11.06 13.00
CA HIS A 178 0.79 -10.57 12.02
C HIS A 178 0.12 -9.94 10.78
N GLY A 179 -0.97 -10.54 10.30
CA GLY A 179 -1.75 -10.04 9.18
C GLY A 179 -2.52 -8.75 9.49
N GLU A 180 -2.93 -8.53 10.74
CA GLU A 180 -3.55 -7.27 11.21
C GLU A 180 -2.59 -6.09 11.00
N ILE A 181 -1.34 -6.21 11.44
CA ILE A 181 -0.32 -5.17 11.20
C ILE A 181 -0.12 -4.94 9.70
N GLY A 182 -0.03 -6.01 8.90
CA GLY A 182 0.15 -5.89 7.45
C GLY A 182 -1.01 -5.14 6.75
N ARG A 183 -2.23 -5.22 7.30
CA ARG A 183 -3.41 -4.53 6.75
C ARG A 183 -3.37 -3.02 6.96
N GLU A 184 -2.70 -2.53 7.99
CA GLU A 184 -2.51 -1.09 8.22
C GLU A 184 -1.66 -0.41 7.13
N TYR A 185 -0.91 -1.22 6.36
CA TYR A 185 -0.09 -0.78 5.22
C TYR A 185 -0.76 -1.06 3.87
N ALA A 186 -2.06 -1.38 3.83
CA ALA A 186 -2.83 -1.48 2.60
C ALA A 186 -2.78 -0.15 1.82
N GLY A 187 -2.72 -0.22 0.49
CA GLY A 187 -2.47 0.95 -0.38
C GLY A 187 -0.98 1.33 -0.46
N LYS A 188 -0.25 1.28 0.66
CA LYS A 188 1.16 1.69 0.72
C LYS A 188 2.16 0.60 0.33
N ILE A 189 1.89 -0.64 0.74
CA ILE A 189 2.80 -1.77 0.57
C ILE A 189 2.12 -2.92 -0.17
N LYS A 190 2.65 -3.27 -1.34
CA LYS A 190 2.32 -4.51 -2.04
C LYS A 190 3.32 -5.60 -1.68
N GLN A 191 2.84 -6.69 -1.09
CA GLN A 191 3.67 -7.85 -0.75
C GLN A 191 3.46 -9.04 -1.69
N VAL A 192 4.56 -9.71 -2.00
CA VAL A 192 4.61 -11.03 -2.63
C VAL A 192 5.37 -11.99 -1.70
N ILE A 193 4.70 -13.06 -1.30
CA ILE A 193 5.27 -14.13 -0.47
C ILE A 193 5.44 -15.36 -1.34
N ALA A 194 6.67 -15.87 -1.40
CA ALA A 194 6.99 -17.05 -2.19
C ALA A 194 7.73 -18.09 -1.35
N SER A 195 7.19 -19.29 -1.28
CA SER A 195 7.75 -20.44 -0.59
C SER A 195 8.93 -21.02 -1.35
N SER A 196 9.97 -21.41 -0.64
CA SER A 196 11.20 -21.99 -1.21
C SER A 196 11.62 -23.26 -0.48
N VAL A 197 10.73 -23.83 0.34
CA VAL A 197 11.00 -25.08 1.05
C VAL A 197 11.32 -26.20 0.04
N GLY A 198 12.58 -26.63 0.03
CA GLY A 198 13.07 -27.64 -0.90
C GLY A 198 13.63 -27.10 -2.22
N PHE A 199 13.59 -25.78 -2.44
CA PHE A 199 14.16 -25.09 -3.60
C PHE A 199 15.42 -24.28 -3.25
N ASP A 200 15.41 -23.58 -2.11
CA ASP A 200 16.50 -22.66 -1.71
C ASP A 200 16.84 -22.77 -0.21
N ASP A 201 17.76 -21.94 0.26
CA ASP A 201 18.39 -22.02 1.59
C ASP A 201 17.46 -21.59 2.75
N TYR A 202 16.48 -20.72 2.48
CA TYR A 202 15.46 -20.29 3.44
C TYR A 202 14.08 -20.82 3.05
N GLU A 203 13.09 -20.67 3.92
CA GLU A 203 11.76 -21.26 3.74
C GLU A 203 10.83 -20.36 2.90
N TRP A 204 10.99 -19.03 2.95
CA TRP A 204 10.26 -18.07 2.13
C TRP A 204 11.13 -16.92 1.62
N GLY A 205 10.87 -16.44 0.41
CA GLY A 205 11.30 -15.15 -0.10
C GLY A 205 10.17 -14.13 0.03
N VAL A 206 10.45 -12.99 0.67
CA VAL A 206 9.50 -11.88 0.83
C VAL A 206 9.94 -10.73 -0.06
N THR A 207 9.05 -10.29 -0.94
CA THR A 207 9.25 -9.10 -1.79
C THR A 207 8.18 -8.07 -1.44
N LEU A 208 8.62 -6.87 -1.02
CA LEU A 208 7.77 -5.74 -0.71
C LEU A 208 8.00 -4.66 -1.77
N PHE A 209 6.92 -4.07 -2.25
CA PHE A 209 6.94 -2.89 -3.11
C PHE A 209 6.19 -1.75 -2.42
N GLY A 210 6.65 -0.52 -2.62
CA GLY A 210 5.98 0.68 -2.12
C GLY A 210 6.51 1.96 -2.74
N GLY A 211 5.66 2.99 -2.76
CA GLY A 211 6.00 4.33 -3.27
C GLY A 211 7.04 5.06 -2.42
N ASP A 212 6.93 4.94 -1.08
CA ASP A 212 7.90 5.49 -0.12
C ASP A 212 8.72 4.35 0.53
N PRO A 213 10.08 4.40 0.46
CA PRO A 213 10.91 3.41 1.15
C PRO A 213 10.80 3.48 2.69
N ALA A 214 10.26 4.57 3.26
CA ALA A 214 9.93 4.66 4.68
C ALA A 214 8.85 3.65 5.07
N ASP A 215 7.80 3.48 4.26
CA ASP A 215 6.74 2.52 4.52
C ASP A 215 7.27 1.08 4.56
N ILE A 216 8.22 0.75 3.66
CA ILE A 216 8.93 -0.55 3.66
C ILE A 216 9.69 -0.75 4.97
N LYS A 217 10.36 0.29 5.47
CA LYS A 217 11.08 0.22 6.75
C LYS A 217 10.09 0.06 7.89
N ASP A 218 9.00 0.80 7.88
CA ASP A 218 8.04 0.89 8.96
C ASP A 218 7.27 -0.42 9.13
N ILE A 219 6.74 -1.01 8.05
CA ILE A 219 6.06 -2.32 8.10
C ILE A 219 6.97 -3.42 8.65
N VAL A 220 8.22 -3.51 8.14
CA VAL A 220 9.17 -4.54 8.58
C VAL A 220 9.56 -4.32 10.04
N TYR A 221 9.71 -3.06 10.47
CA TYR A 221 10.09 -2.72 11.83
C TYR A 221 8.97 -2.99 12.81
N GLU A 222 7.75 -2.60 12.49
CA GLU A 222 6.56 -2.80 13.31
C GLU A 222 6.23 -4.29 13.47
N MET A 223 6.26 -5.05 12.37
CA MET A 223 6.12 -6.51 12.43
C MET A 223 7.20 -7.15 13.31
N ARG A 224 8.38 -6.55 13.55
CA ARG A 224 9.33 -7.15 14.51
C ARG A 224 8.80 -7.27 15.93
N PHE A 225 7.75 -6.53 16.28
CA PHE A 225 7.16 -6.53 17.61
C PHE A 225 5.98 -7.52 17.74
N ASP A 226 5.47 -8.06 16.63
CA ASP A 226 4.49 -9.14 16.68
C ASP A 226 5.14 -10.45 17.17
N GLU A 227 4.40 -11.29 17.92
CA GLU A 227 4.99 -12.50 18.52
C GLU A 227 5.46 -13.51 17.45
N ALA A 228 4.80 -13.60 16.30
CA ALA A 228 5.19 -14.51 15.23
C ALA A 228 6.60 -14.17 14.73
N SER A 229 6.87 -12.89 14.48
CA SER A 229 8.16 -12.39 14.01
C SER A 229 9.21 -12.33 15.11
N ALA A 230 8.88 -11.77 16.28
CA ALA A 230 9.81 -11.57 17.39
C ALA A 230 10.38 -12.90 17.90
N LYS A 231 9.51 -13.91 18.03
CA LYS A 231 9.87 -15.20 18.61
C LYS A 231 10.39 -16.16 17.55
N TYR A 232 9.74 -16.24 16.39
CA TYR A 232 10.00 -17.28 15.39
C TYR A 232 10.65 -16.80 14.11
N GLY A 233 10.73 -15.50 13.82
CA GLY A 233 11.33 -15.02 12.57
C GLY A 233 12.87 -15.17 12.56
N GLU A 234 13.40 -15.76 11.49
CA GLU A 234 14.82 -15.82 11.15
C GLU A 234 15.02 -15.21 9.76
N PHE A 235 15.84 -14.17 9.64
CA PHE A 235 15.88 -13.33 8.45
C PHE A 235 17.28 -13.34 7.83
N GLY A 236 17.33 -13.49 6.52
CA GLY A 236 18.54 -13.35 5.72
C GLY A 236 18.85 -11.89 5.35
N PRO A 237 19.65 -11.67 4.30
CA PRO A 237 20.02 -10.33 3.85
C PRO A 237 18.87 -9.58 3.17
N PHE A 238 18.76 -8.27 3.43
CA PHE A 238 17.74 -7.37 2.86
C PHE A 238 18.26 -6.56 1.67
N TYR A 239 17.72 -6.74 0.48
CA TYR A 239 18.10 -6.01 -0.73
C TYR A 239 17.07 -4.91 -0.98
N VAL A 240 17.52 -3.66 -1.05
CA VAL A 240 16.64 -2.52 -1.33
C VAL A 240 17.05 -1.91 -2.66
N GLY A 241 16.06 -1.60 -3.46
CA GLY A 241 16.26 -1.15 -4.82
C GLY A 241 15.13 -0.28 -5.33
N ARG A 242 15.23 0.14 -6.58
CA ARG A 242 14.19 0.89 -7.27
C ARG A 242 13.98 0.33 -8.66
N ARG A 243 12.71 0.13 -9.05
CA ARG A 243 12.36 -0.27 -10.42
C ARG A 243 12.79 0.83 -11.38
N PHE A 244 13.22 0.43 -12.58
CA PHE A 244 13.39 1.38 -13.67
C PHE A 244 13.00 0.76 -15.01
N PRO A 245 12.56 1.56 -15.99
CA PRO A 245 12.26 1.06 -17.32
C PRO A 245 13.50 0.46 -17.98
N PRO A 246 13.41 -0.68 -18.68
CA PRO A 246 14.54 -1.27 -19.39
C PRO A 246 15.31 -0.29 -20.28
N THR A 247 14.61 0.66 -20.93
CA THR A 247 15.22 1.67 -21.80
C THR A 247 16.23 2.56 -21.10
N ASP A 248 16.16 2.66 -19.77
CA ASP A 248 17.03 3.53 -18.98
C ASP A 248 18.25 2.80 -18.42
N LEU A 249 18.46 1.53 -18.81
CA LEU A 249 19.66 0.76 -18.45
C LEU A 249 20.96 1.48 -18.81
N GLY A 250 21.02 2.16 -19.97
CA GLY A 250 22.19 2.93 -20.37
C GLY A 250 22.48 4.08 -19.39
N ALA A 251 21.46 4.86 -19.07
CA ALA A 251 21.55 5.95 -18.10
C ALA A 251 22.01 5.44 -16.72
N TYR A 252 21.45 4.31 -16.26
CA TYR A 252 21.88 3.64 -15.04
C TYR A 252 23.38 3.29 -15.04
N LEU A 253 23.85 2.66 -16.12
CA LEU A 253 25.26 2.22 -16.25
C LEU A 253 26.23 3.40 -16.44
N ASP A 254 25.75 4.56 -16.89
CA ASP A 254 26.53 5.80 -16.94
C ASP A 254 26.49 6.58 -15.60
N GLY A 255 25.75 6.08 -14.60
CA GLY A 255 25.62 6.70 -13.28
C GLY A 255 24.70 7.92 -13.26
N GLU A 256 23.81 8.02 -14.24
CA GLU A 256 22.79 9.05 -14.33
C GLU A 256 21.59 8.70 -13.44
N GLN A 257 20.78 9.71 -13.13
CA GLN A 257 19.52 9.49 -12.42
C GLN A 257 18.53 8.86 -13.39
N VAL A 258 17.99 7.69 -13.02
CA VAL A 258 16.94 7.04 -13.79
C VAL A 258 15.58 7.57 -13.32
N PRO A 259 14.72 8.07 -14.23
CA PRO A 259 13.44 8.66 -13.86
C PRO A 259 12.55 7.70 -13.06
N ALA A 260 11.76 8.30 -12.19
CA ALA A 260 10.65 7.66 -11.50
C ALA A 260 9.36 8.31 -12.01
N GLY A 261 8.52 7.55 -12.71
CA GLY A 261 7.11 7.90 -12.98
C GLY A 261 6.79 9.09 -13.89
N GLU A 262 7.66 10.09 -14.05
CA GLU A 262 7.35 11.25 -14.88
C GLU A 262 7.82 11.06 -16.33
N ARG A 263 7.06 10.31 -17.13
CA ARG A 263 6.98 10.56 -18.58
C ARG A 263 5.64 11.18 -18.93
N ASP A 264 5.39 12.37 -18.40
CA ASP A 264 4.45 13.29 -19.03
C ASP A 264 5.04 13.78 -20.36
N GLY A 265 4.35 13.42 -21.43
CA GLY A 265 4.60 13.72 -22.84
C GLY A 265 5.61 14.83 -23.18
N GLU A 266 6.82 14.45 -23.55
CA GLU A 266 7.59 15.23 -24.52
C GLU A 266 8.13 14.34 -25.65
N SER A 267 7.66 14.68 -26.85
CA SER A 267 7.90 13.96 -28.09
C SER A 267 9.38 13.96 -28.47
N ALA A 268 9.80 12.82 -29.00
CA ALA A 268 11.02 12.64 -29.76
C ALA A 268 11.27 13.77 -30.77
N HIS A 269 12.37 14.53 -30.58
CA HIS A 269 13.06 15.24 -31.65
C HIS A 269 14.57 15.20 -31.40
N GLY A 270 15.25 14.40 -32.21
CA GLY A 270 16.69 14.18 -32.09
C GLY A 270 17.59 15.20 -32.78
N GLY A 271 18.90 14.99 -32.60
CA GLY A 271 19.95 15.39 -33.52
C GLY A 271 20.91 16.49 -33.04
N PRO A 272 22.18 16.49 -33.51
CA PRO A 272 23.37 16.53 -32.64
C PRO A 272 24.19 17.84 -32.76
N HIS A 273 25.45 17.81 -32.27
CA HIS A 273 26.54 18.82 -32.30
C HIS A 273 26.72 19.57 -30.96
N GLY A 274 27.90 19.78 -30.37
CA GLY A 274 29.29 19.56 -30.75
C GLY A 274 30.20 20.31 -29.73
N GLU A 275 31.44 19.85 -29.57
CA GLU A 275 32.47 20.39 -28.67
C GLU A 275 32.72 21.90 -28.79
N SER A 276 33.04 22.59 -27.67
CA SER A 276 34.27 23.38 -27.51
C SER A 276 34.38 24.10 -26.14
N ASP A 277 35.44 23.78 -25.41
CA ASP A 277 36.39 24.68 -24.70
C ASP A 277 35.94 25.97 -23.97
N ALA A 278 36.17 25.93 -22.65
CA ALA A 278 37.16 26.72 -21.91
C ALA A 278 36.83 28.10 -21.26
N HIS A 279 37.35 28.20 -20.02
CA HIS A 279 37.81 29.36 -19.23
C HIS A 279 36.80 30.20 -18.42
N GLY A 280 37.10 30.33 -17.12
CA GLY A 280 36.58 31.39 -16.27
C GLY A 280 36.84 31.24 -14.77
N GLU A 281 38.12 31.29 -14.34
CA GLU A 281 38.49 31.59 -12.95
C GLU A 281 37.86 32.92 -12.49
N HIS A 282 37.28 32.96 -11.30
CA HIS A 282 37.31 34.14 -10.43
C HIS A 282 37.20 33.72 -8.97
N GLY A 283 38.33 33.84 -8.25
CA GLY A 283 38.37 33.78 -6.81
C GLY A 283 37.92 35.09 -6.17
N HIS A 284 37.43 35.01 -4.93
CA HIS A 284 37.50 36.10 -3.96
C HIS A 284 37.73 35.54 -2.56
N ASP A 285 38.71 36.14 -1.92
CA ASP A 285 39.29 35.87 -0.60
C ASP A 285 38.66 36.79 0.46
N HIS A 286 38.86 36.38 1.71
CA HIS A 286 38.93 37.11 2.98
C HIS A 286 37.70 37.21 3.88
N GLY A 287 37.91 36.74 5.11
CA GLY A 287 37.15 37.15 6.29
C GLY A 287 37.38 36.29 7.53
N ASP A 288 38.60 36.26 8.06
CA ASP A 288 38.90 35.81 9.43
C ASP A 288 38.09 36.61 10.47
N ASP A 289 37.53 35.96 11.49
CA ASP A 289 37.57 36.52 12.84
C ASP A 289 37.58 35.42 13.91
N ALA A 290 38.37 35.68 14.95
CA ALA A 290 38.81 34.72 15.95
C ALA A 290 38.31 35.13 17.34
N GLY A 291 38.18 34.13 18.22
CA GLY A 291 38.09 34.28 19.67
C GLY A 291 36.72 33.87 20.22
N GLY A 292 36.59 33.08 21.27
CA GLY A 292 37.57 32.62 22.25
C GLY A 292 36.91 32.56 23.62
N HIS A 293 36.90 31.35 24.19
CA HIS A 293 37.12 31.04 25.61
C HIS A 293 36.02 31.20 26.70
N HIS A 294 36.05 30.18 27.58
CA HIS A 294 35.50 30.02 28.94
C HIS A 294 34.01 29.58 29.05
N GLY A 295 33.63 28.48 29.72
CA GLY A 295 34.32 27.61 30.68
C GLY A 295 33.59 27.62 32.02
N GLY A 296 33.23 26.42 32.54
CA GLY A 296 33.26 26.16 33.99
C GLY A 296 31.96 25.76 34.70
N HIS A 297 31.93 24.47 35.08
CA HIS A 297 31.58 23.91 36.39
C HIS A 297 30.12 23.81 36.90
N GLY A 298 29.80 22.62 37.42
CA GLY A 298 28.81 22.43 38.49
C GLY A 298 28.40 20.97 38.73
N GLU A 299 29.15 20.25 39.58
CA GLU A 299 28.86 18.90 40.09
C GLU A 299 27.78 18.84 41.19
N SER A 300 27.45 17.59 41.56
CA SER A 300 26.72 17.06 42.72
C SER A 300 25.22 16.86 42.50
N GLY A 301 24.58 15.73 42.83
CA GLY A 301 24.96 14.58 43.67
C GLY A 301 23.80 14.31 44.65
N GLY A 302 23.32 13.06 44.73
CA GLY A 302 22.41 12.65 45.82
C GLY A 302 21.40 11.56 45.47
N ASP A 303 21.64 10.36 46.01
CA ASP A 303 20.73 9.21 46.09
C ASP A 303 19.39 9.52 46.77
N SER A 304 18.30 8.85 46.36
CA SER A 304 17.45 8.05 47.26
C SER A 304 16.28 7.35 46.54
N HIS A 305 16.10 6.08 46.90
CA HIS A 305 14.96 5.21 46.57
C HIS A 305 13.61 5.80 47.01
N HIS A 306 12.54 5.58 46.23
CA HIS A 306 11.25 5.07 46.70
C HIS A 306 10.38 4.55 45.54
N SER A 307 9.44 3.71 45.93
CA SER A 307 8.69 2.72 45.15
C SER A 307 7.32 3.24 44.70
N GLY A 308 6.87 2.75 43.54
CA GLY A 308 5.49 2.37 43.25
C GLY A 308 4.55 3.44 42.69
N GLY A 309 3.80 3.05 41.64
CA GLY A 309 2.51 3.63 41.28
C GLY A 309 2.44 4.19 39.87
N ASP A 310 1.86 3.39 38.96
CA ASP A 310 0.99 3.75 37.85
C ASP A 310 1.41 4.91 36.89
N GLY A 311 1.77 4.53 35.67
CA GLY A 311 1.52 5.30 34.43
C GLY A 311 0.91 4.29 33.44
N ASP A 312 -0.28 4.46 32.86
CA ASP A 312 -0.90 5.61 32.21
C ASP A 312 -0.21 6.01 30.89
N HIS A 313 -0.93 5.67 29.81
CA HIS A 313 -0.85 6.06 28.39
C HIS A 313 0.35 5.59 27.52
N GLY A 314 0.18 5.26 26.23
CA GLY A 314 -0.85 5.75 25.30
C GLY A 314 -1.32 4.74 24.25
N ASP A 315 -2.59 4.93 23.91
CA ASP A 315 -3.41 4.36 22.84
C ASP A 315 -3.80 5.55 21.97
N ASP A 316 -2.88 6.03 21.12
CA ASP A 316 -3.02 7.34 20.46
C ASP A 316 -3.84 7.30 19.14
N GLY A 317 -4.44 6.16 18.78
CA GLY A 317 -5.33 6.06 17.60
C GLY A 317 -6.82 6.20 17.93
N ASN A 318 -7.24 5.63 19.07
CA ASN A 318 -8.65 5.63 19.47
C ASN A 318 -9.05 6.91 20.22
N ASP A 319 -8.09 7.54 20.91
CA ASP A 319 -8.31 8.76 21.69
C ASP A 319 -8.68 9.97 20.80
N GLU A 320 -8.17 10.06 19.57
CA GLU A 320 -8.46 11.17 18.66
C GLU A 320 -9.88 11.13 18.06
N GLU A 321 -10.40 9.93 17.75
CA GLU A 321 -11.78 9.76 17.31
C GLU A 321 -12.78 9.94 18.46
N GLU A 322 -12.49 9.35 19.63
CA GLU A 322 -13.32 9.54 20.83
C GLU A 322 -13.35 11.01 21.26
N THR A 323 -12.23 11.75 21.13
CA THR A 323 -12.18 13.19 21.45
C THR A 323 -13.01 14.02 20.47
N ILE A 324 -12.96 13.80 19.15
CA ILE A 324 -13.82 14.54 18.20
C ILE A 324 -15.30 14.23 18.43
N ARG A 325 -15.65 12.95 18.60
CA ARG A 325 -17.03 12.53 18.89
C ARG A 325 -17.56 13.21 20.16
N SER A 326 -16.72 13.31 21.19
CA SER A 326 -17.03 14.06 22.42
C SER A 326 -17.19 15.55 22.17
N GLU A 327 -16.32 16.18 21.37
CA GLU A 327 -16.41 17.62 21.06
C GLU A 327 -17.69 17.99 20.31
N LEU A 328 -18.11 17.18 19.32
CA LEU A 328 -19.35 17.39 18.59
C LEU A 328 -20.59 17.16 19.48
N GLN A 329 -20.49 16.26 20.46
CA GLN A 329 -21.53 16.04 21.47
C GLN A 329 -21.69 17.19 22.45
N ASP A 330 -20.59 17.79 22.89
CA ASP A 330 -20.60 18.95 23.80
C ASP A 330 -21.20 20.21 23.15
N LEU A 331 -21.23 20.26 21.82
CA LEU A 331 -21.83 21.36 21.04
C LEU A 331 -23.34 21.21 20.81
N ASP A 332 -23.99 20.20 21.41
CA ASP A 332 -25.43 19.88 21.27
C ASP A 332 -25.89 19.70 19.81
N ILE A 333 -24.92 19.47 18.91
CA ILE A 333 -25.12 19.03 17.53
C ILE A 333 -25.87 17.67 17.56
N TYR A 334 -25.68 16.90 18.65
CA TYR A 334 -26.39 15.65 18.97
C TYR A 334 -27.35 15.82 20.16
N ALA A 335 -28.55 16.35 19.93
CA ALA A 335 -29.59 16.39 20.96
C ALA A 335 -30.13 14.97 21.24
N GLY A 336 -29.47 14.23 22.13
CA GLY A 336 -29.88 12.91 22.58
C GLY A 336 -28.70 12.08 23.05
N LYS A 337 -28.88 11.36 24.17
CA LYS A 337 -27.91 10.39 24.69
C LYS A 337 -27.46 9.45 23.56
N PRO A 338 -26.14 9.23 23.33
CA PRO A 338 -25.65 8.35 22.29
C PRO A 338 -26.21 6.95 22.50
N HIS A 339 -27.04 6.54 21.56
CA HIS A 339 -27.48 5.17 21.36
C HIS A 339 -27.56 5.02 19.85
N GLY A 340 -26.53 4.38 19.29
CA GLY A 340 -26.33 4.09 17.87
C GLY A 340 -25.03 3.31 17.78
N GLU A 341 -25.11 2.08 17.26
CA GLU A 341 -24.13 0.99 17.36
C GLU A 341 -22.68 1.36 16.99
N ASP A 342 -21.71 0.72 17.68
CA ASP A 342 -20.29 0.74 17.35
C ASP A 342 -20.08 0.06 15.97
N VAL A 343 -20.32 0.80 14.88
CA VAL A 343 -20.12 0.31 13.50
C VAL A 343 -18.92 0.98 12.85
N PHE A 344 -18.17 0.21 12.06
CA PHE A 344 -16.97 0.56 11.35
C PHE A 344 -17.28 0.59 9.86
N ALA A 345 -16.79 1.60 9.14
CA ALA A 345 -17.01 1.70 7.69
C ALA A 345 -15.70 1.80 6.92
N THR A 346 -15.64 1.12 5.80
CA THR A 346 -14.58 1.20 4.80
C THR A 346 -15.14 1.89 3.56
N VAL A 347 -14.43 2.87 3.03
CA VAL A 347 -14.79 3.56 1.78
C VAL A 347 -13.61 3.50 0.83
N LEU A 348 -13.82 2.97 -0.37
CA LEU A 348 -12.83 2.99 -1.45
C LEU A 348 -13.40 3.71 -2.66
N TYR A 349 -12.56 4.45 -3.37
CA TYR A 349 -12.93 5.16 -4.59
C TYR A 349 -12.41 4.39 -5.81
N SER A 350 -13.20 4.40 -6.89
CA SER A 350 -12.83 3.76 -8.14
C SER A 350 -13.18 4.64 -9.34
N GLU A 351 -12.29 4.62 -10.33
CA GLU A 351 -12.48 5.24 -11.65
C GLU A 351 -13.17 4.28 -12.65
N ALA A 352 -13.48 3.05 -12.24
CA ALA A 352 -14.26 2.12 -13.04
C ALA A 352 -15.74 2.55 -13.13
N ASP A 353 -16.42 2.07 -14.17
CA ASP A 353 -17.83 2.33 -14.38
C ASP A 353 -18.69 1.76 -13.24
N ALA A 354 -19.69 2.52 -12.77
CA ALA A 354 -20.53 2.13 -11.65
C ALA A 354 -21.36 0.86 -11.95
N ASP A 355 -21.65 0.56 -13.22
CA ASP A 355 -22.32 -0.67 -13.63
C ASP A 355 -21.43 -1.89 -13.41
N GLU A 356 -20.16 -1.77 -13.79
CA GLU A 356 -19.11 -2.78 -13.62
C GLU A 356 -18.82 -3.04 -12.14
N LEU A 357 -18.54 -1.97 -11.37
CA LEU A 357 -18.24 -2.06 -9.94
C LEU A 357 -19.35 -2.75 -9.14
N PHE A 358 -20.60 -2.45 -9.45
CA PHE A 358 -21.73 -3.06 -8.76
C PHE A 358 -21.86 -4.55 -8.99
N GLY A 359 -21.56 -5.04 -10.19
CA GLY A 359 -21.59 -6.48 -10.47
C GLY A 359 -20.62 -7.23 -9.54
N GLU A 360 -19.41 -6.68 -9.41
CA GLU A 360 -18.37 -7.21 -8.53
C GLU A 360 -18.73 -7.10 -7.04
N VAL A 361 -19.26 -5.93 -6.64
CA VAL A 361 -19.69 -5.69 -5.26
C VAL A 361 -20.89 -6.56 -4.87
N ASP A 362 -21.84 -6.82 -5.76
CA ASP A 362 -22.98 -7.71 -5.48
C ASP A 362 -22.54 -9.17 -5.28
N GLY A 363 -21.45 -9.60 -5.92
CA GLY A 363 -20.80 -10.88 -5.63
C GLY A 363 -20.26 -10.90 -4.21
N LEU A 364 -19.30 -10.01 -3.93
CA LEU A 364 -18.63 -9.89 -2.62
C LEU A 364 -19.61 -9.74 -1.47
N ARG A 365 -20.62 -8.89 -1.64
CA ARG A 365 -21.64 -8.60 -0.64
C ARG A 365 -22.38 -9.86 -0.19
N LYS A 366 -22.73 -10.78 -1.09
CA LYS A 366 -23.44 -12.02 -0.70
C LYS A 366 -22.64 -12.85 0.30
N ASN A 367 -21.32 -12.81 0.19
CA ASN A 367 -20.42 -13.46 1.13
C ASN A 367 -20.31 -12.68 2.43
N PHE A 368 -20.24 -11.35 2.35
CA PHE A 368 -20.29 -10.50 3.53
C PHE A 368 -21.59 -10.68 4.34
N ASP A 369 -22.74 -10.87 3.68
CA ASP A 369 -24.04 -11.12 4.32
C ASP A 369 -24.05 -12.42 5.16
N HIS A 370 -23.09 -13.34 4.98
CA HIS A 370 -22.94 -14.53 5.83
C HIS A 370 -22.31 -14.22 7.19
N TYR A 371 -21.66 -13.08 7.34
CA TYR A 371 -21.07 -12.62 8.59
C TYR A 371 -22.12 -11.82 9.36
N GLY A 372 -22.44 -12.26 10.57
CA GLY A 372 -23.45 -11.60 11.41
C GLY A 372 -23.09 -10.16 11.82
N THR A 373 -21.85 -9.73 11.60
CA THR A 373 -21.35 -8.38 11.84
C THR A 373 -21.42 -7.50 10.59
N HIS A 374 -21.78 -8.03 9.42
CA HIS A 374 -21.95 -7.23 8.21
C HIS A 374 -23.25 -6.44 8.30
N VAL A 375 -23.16 -5.12 8.10
CA VAL A 375 -24.32 -4.23 8.10
C VAL A 375 -24.74 -3.91 6.68
N LYS A 376 -23.77 -3.59 5.79
CA LYS A 376 -24.05 -3.17 4.43
C LYS A 376 -22.79 -3.13 3.58
N THR A 377 -22.89 -3.45 2.29
CA THR A 377 -21.92 -3.00 1.28
C THR A 377 -22.68 -2.47 0.07
N ALA A 378 -22.32 -1.31 -0.45
CA ALA A 378 -23.02 -0.67 -1.56
C ALA A 378 -22.11 0.21 -2.41
N VAL A 379 -22.51 0.38 -3.66
CA VAL A 379 -21.86 1.28 -4.63
C VAL A 379 -22.63 2.59 -4.69
N TYR A 380 -21.88 3.69 -4.63
CA TYR A 380 -22.38 5.05 -4.71
C TYR A 380 -21.77 5.75 -5.91
N GLU A 381 -22.55 6.60 -6.55
CA GLU A 381 -22.15 7.37 -7.72
C GLU A 381 -22.22 8.86 -7.39
N GLY A 382 -21.14 9.59 -7.69
CA GLY A 382 -21.05 11.03 -7.48
C GLY A 382 -21.88 11.83 -8.49
N ASN A 383 -22.27 13.04 -8.10
CA ASN A 383 -22.93 13.96 -9.02
C ASN A 383 -21.91 14.82 -9.80
N GLU A 384 -20.75 15.10 -9.19
CA GLU A 384 -19.73 15.99 -9.76
C GLU A 384 -18.39 15.30 -10.01
N ALA A 385 -18.01 14.29 -9.22
CA ALA A 385 -16.81 13.51 -9.46
C ALA A 385 -17.07 12.38 -10.49
N ASP A 386 -16.17 12.23 -11.48
CA ASP A 386 -16.14 11.09 -12.42
C ASP A 386 -15.70 9.78 -11.72
N ARG A 387 -16.16 9.53 -10.48
CA ARG A 387 -15.73 8.42 -9.63
C ARG A 387 -16.91 7.80 -8.90
N ALA A 388 -16.86 6.48 -8.77
CA ALA A 388 -17.75 5.73 -7.89
C ALA A 388 -17.07 5.48 -6.54
N ALA A 389 -17.86 5.31 -5.49
CA ALA A 389 -17.38 4.88 -4.18
C ALA A 389 -18.02 3.56 -3.78
N VAL A 390 -17.24 2.66 -3.21
CA VAL A 390 -17.71 1.43 -2.58
C VAL A 390 -17.62 1.61 -1.08
N VAL A 391 -18.76 1.51 -0.40
CA VAL A 391 -18.86 1.69 1.05
C VAL A 391 -19.29 0.37 1.67
N SER A 392 -18.54 -0.09 2.67
CA SER A 392 -18.81 -1.29 3.43
C SER A 392 -18.90 -0.96 4.92
N ILE A 393 -19.98 -1.33 5.60
CA ILE A 393 -20.27 -1.03 7.01
C ILE A 393 -20.40 -2.34 7.79
N TRP A 394 -19.78 -2.39 8.97
CA TRP A 394 -19.65 -3.57 9.81
C TRP A 394 -19.82 -3.23 11.30
N GLU A 395 -20.23 -4.18 12.13
CA GLU A 395 -20.34 -4.04 13.58
C GLU A 395 -18.98 -4.15 14.30
N THR A 396 -17.92 -4.57 13.61
CA THR A 396 -16.59 -4.78 14.22
C THR A 396 -15.47 -4.33 13.29
N ALA A 397 -14.44 -3.68 13.85
CA ALA A 397 -13.28 -3.17 13.10
C ALA A 397 -12.60 -4.26 12.27
N SER A 398 -12.32 -5.41 12.90
CA SER A 398 -11.66 -6.55 12.26
C SER A 398 -12.42 -7.10 11.03
N ALA A 399 -13.75 -6.99 11.01
CA ALA A 399 -14.56 -7.42 9.88
C ALA A 399 -14.54 -6.39 8.75
N ALA A 400 -14.58 -5.10 9.09
CA ALA A 400 -14.41 -4.01 8.12
C ALA A 400 -13.04 -4.07 7.43
N GLU A 401 -11.96 -4.28 8.19
CA GLU A 401 -10.59 -4.39 7.66
C GLU A 401 -10.39 -5.62 6.78
N THR A 402 -10.97 -6.77 7.18
CA THR A 402 -10.96 -7.97 6.34
C THR A 402 -11.67 -7.71 5.02
N ALA A 403 -12.83 -7.05 5.06
CA ALA A 403 -13.56 -6.66 3.86
C ALA A 403 -12.78 -5.66 3.00
N ALA A 404 -12.06 -4.72 3.62
CA ALA A 404 -11.25 -3.71 2.91
C ALA A 404 -10.22 -4.35 1.97
N GLY A 405 -9.54 -5.42 2.41
CA GLY A 405 -8.58 -6.14 1.56
C GLY A 405 -9.21 -6.84 0.35
N PHE A 406 -10.47 -7.28 0.44
CA PHE A 406 -11.19 -7.80 -0.72
C PHE A 406 -11.67 -6.69 -1.65
N LEU A 407 -12.08 -5.56 -1.06
CA LEU A 407 -12.59 -4.41 -1.80
C LEU A 407 -11.48 -3.63 -2.51
N SER A 408 -10.22 -3.66 -2.03
CA SER A 408 -9.08 -3.01 -2.68
C SER A 408 -8.68 -3.64 -4.01
N GLU A 409 -9.08 -4.89 -4.25
CA GLU A 409 -8.85 -5.61 -5.51
C GLU A 409 -9.97 -5.39 -6.54
N LEU A 410 -10.94 -4.51 -6.24
CA LEU A 410 -11.97 -4.14 -7.21
C LEU A 410 -11.36 -3.38 -8.41
N PRO A 411 -12.01 -3.39 -9.58
CA PRO A 411 -11.51 -2.72 -10.77
C PRO A 411 -11.35 -1.22 -10.55
N GLY A 412 -10.24 -0.65 -11.02
CA GLY A 412 -10.02 0.79 -11.05
C GLY A 412 -9.97 1.47 -9.68
N ILE A 413 -9.74 0.72 -8.59
CA ILE A 413 -9.55 1.30 -7.26
C ILE A 413 -8.34 2.23 -7.31
N VAL A 414 -8.56 3.48 -6.91
CA VAL A 414 -7.53 4.51 -6.89
C VAL A 414 -7.33 5.00 -5.46
N GLU A 415 -6.08 5.28 -5.11
CA GLU A 415 -5.80 6.26 -4.07
C GLU A 415 -6.44 7.57 -4.52
N ARG A 416 -7.23 8.17 -3.65
CA ARG A 416 -8.03 9.35 -4.03
C ARG A 416 -7.05 10.48 -4.38
N ALA A 417 -7.00 10.86 -5.65
CA ALA A 417 -6.08 11.88 -6.14
C ALA A 417 -6.13 13.16 -5.28
N GLY A 418 -4.99 13.58 -4.73
CA GLY A 418 -4.86 14.81 -3.95
C GLY A 418 -4.24 14.69 -2.55
N GLU A 419 -3.56 13.60 -2.18
CA GLU A 419 -2.77 13.50 -0.94
C GLU A 419 -1.47 14.35 -0.95
N GLU A 420 -1.47 15.52 -1.60
CA GLU A 420 -0.53 16.57 -1.23
C GLU A 420 -1.05 17.25 0.04
N SER A 421 -0.83 16.61 1.20
CA SER A 421 -0.99 17.16 2.57
C SER A 421 -2.41 17.62 2.99
N GLY A 422 -3.15 16.79 3.72
CA GLY A 422 -4.33 17.23 4.47
C GLY A 422 -5.11 16.12 5.20
N PHE A 423 -5.85 16.47 6.25
CA PHE A 423 -6.68 15.56 7.07
C PHE A 423 -7.73 14.81 6.22
N GLY A 424 -7.90 13.52 6.50
CA GLY A 424 -8.72 12.58 5.73
C GLY A 424 -10.19 12.98 5.55
N THR A 425 -10.80 12.37 4.52
CA THR A 425 -12.17 12.65 4.08
C THR A 425 -13.17 12.35 5.21
N MET A 426 -14.12 13.27 5.43
CA MET A 426 -15.28 12.96 6.25
C MET A 426 -16.38 12.35 5.41
N GLY A 427 -16.74 11.11 5.75
CA GLY A 427 -17.87 10.41 5.18
C GLY A 427 -19.14 10.61 6.01
N MET A 428 -20.19 11.17 5.44
CA MET A 428 -21.46 11.35 6.13
C MET A 428 -22.58 10.59 5.41
N PHE A 429 -23.08 9.54 6.04
CA PHE A 429 -24.13 8.67 5.53
C PHE A 429 -25.51 9.11 6.00
N TYR A 430 -26.44 9.24 5.06
CA TYR A 430 -27.80 9.70 5.29
C TYR A 430 -28.80 8.77 4.62
N THR A 431 -29.80 8.33 5.37
CA THR A 431 -31.03 7.79 4.78
C THR A 431 -32.09 8.88 4.83
N VAL A 432 -32.51 9.40 3.68
CA VAL A 432 -33.51 10.47 3.53
C VAL A 432 -34.91 9.85 3.42
N LYS A 433 -35.95 10.50 3.93
CA LYS A 433 -37.32 10.08 3.66
C LYS A 433 -37.65 10.33 2.18
N PRO A 434 -38.29 9.39 1.46
CA PRO A 434 -38.57 9.54 0.03
C PRO A 434 -39.27 10.84 -0.37
N ASP A 435 -40.21 11.31 0.45
CA ASP A 435 -40.95 12.56 0.20
C ASP A 435 -40.09 13.84 0.29
N TYR A 436 -38.86 13.74 0.82
CA TYR A 436 -37.94 14.85 1.07
C TYR A 436 -36.63 14.75 0.28
N ARG A 437 -36.49 13.77 -0.62
CA ARG A 437 -35.27 13.55 -1.40
C ARG A 437 -34.87 14.77 -2.23
N GLU A 438 -35.81 15.31 -3.00
CA GLU A 438 -35.56 16.51 -3.83
C GLU A 438 -35.15 17.70 -2.96
N ASP A 439 -35.88 17.92 -1.87
CA ASP A 439 -35.56 18.99 -0.91
C ASP A 439 -34.15 18.82 -0.30
N PHE A 440 -33.70 17.58 -0.06
CA PHE A 440 -32.38 17.29 0.50
C PHE A 440 -31.26 17.57 -0.50
N VAL A 441 -31.42 17.17 -1.76
CA VAL A 441 -30.44 17.46 -2.82
C VAL A 441 -30.35 18.97 -3.06
N GLU A 442 -31.48 19.68 -3.19
CA GLU A 442 -31.48 21.14 -3.35
C GLU A 442 -30.83 21.84 -2.16
N LYS A 443 -31.05 21.33 -0.94
CA LYS A 443 -30.44 21.88 0.26
C LYS A 443 -28.94 21.60 0.31
N PHE A 444 -28.49 20.44 -0.15
CA PHE A 444 -27.08 20.10 -0.27
C PHE A 444 -26.37 21.05 -1.24
N ASP A 445 -26.92 21.32 -2.43
CA ASP A 445 -26.32 22.24 -3.40
C ASP A 445 -26.10 23.64 -2.81
N VAL A 446 -27.04 24.11 -1.97
CA VAL A 446 -26.92 25.39 -1.27
C VAL A 446 -25.78 25.37 -0.24
N VAL A 447 -25.58 24.25 0.45
CA VAL A 447 -24.49 24.08 1.43
C VAL A 447 -23.15 23.89 0.73
N GLY A 448 -23.11 23.15 -0.39
CA GLY A 448 -21.92 22.99 -1.24
C GLY A 448 -21.38 24.34 -1.68
N GLY A 449 -22.25 25.24 -2.17
CA GLY A 449 -21.83 26.60 -2.53
C GLY A 449 -21.35 27.47 -1.35
N VAL A 450 -21.66 27.11 -0.10
CA VAL A 450 -21.06 27.76 1.09
C VAL A 450 -19.69 27.16 1.38
N LEU A 451 -19.55 25.84 1.22
CA LEU A 451 -18.29 25.10 1.45
C LEU A 451 -17.20 25.54 0.47
N ASP A 452 -17.53 25.78 -0.80
CA ASP A 452 -16.57 26.24 -1.83
C ASP A 452 -15.81 27.53 -1.45
N ASP A 453 -16.44 28.40 -0.64
CA ASP A 453 -15.87 29.66 -0.20
C ASP A 453 -15.14 29.55 1.16
N MET A 454 -15.09 28.35 1.77
CA MET A 454 -14.47 28.14 3.08
C MET A 454 -12.96 27.89 2.99
N ASP A 455 -12.20 28.64 3.79
CA ASP A 455 -10.76 28.41 3.95
C ASP A 455 -10.51 26.98 4.49
N GLY A 456 -9.67 26.22 3.78
CA GLY A 456 -9.31 24.86 4.15
C GLY A 456 -10.29 23.77 3.69
N HIS A 457 -11.35 24.11 2.96
CA HIS A 457 -12.17 23.14 2.22
C HIS A 457 -11.57 22.91 0.83
N HIS A 458 -11.56 21.66 0.36
CA HIS A 458 -11.04 21.29 -0.96
C HIS A 458 -12.16 20.91 -1.92
N GLU A 459 -12.98 19.94 -1.52
CA GLU A 459 -14.03 19.38 -2.37
C GLU A 459 -15.10 18.72 -1.49
N THR A 460 -16.37 18.78 -1.93
CA THR A 460 -17.44 17.94 -1.39
C THR A 460 -18.30 17.41 -2.52
N ASP A 461 -18.58 16.10 -2.51
CA ASP A 461 -19.52 15.48 -3.43
C ASP A 461 -20.65 14.76 -2.68
N LEU A 462 -21.85 14.78 -3.25
CA LEU A 462 -23.00 14.01 -2.80
C LEU A 462 -23.12 12.75 -3.66
N MET A 463 -22.71 11.64 -3.08
CA MET A 463 -22.74 10.34 -3.70
C MET A 463 -24.06 9.64 -3.38
N VAL A 464 -24.73 9.08 -4.39
CA VAL A 464 -26.04 8.43 -4.26
C VAL A 464 -25.88 6.92 -4.40
N ASN A 465 -26.45 6.14 -3.50
CA ASN A 465 -26.43 4.68 -3.61
C ASN A 465 -27.24 4.23 -4.84
N ARG A 466 -26.62 3.36 -5.63
CA ARG A 466 -27.21 2.82 -6.85
C ARG A 466 -28.50 2.00 -6.61
N GLU A 467 -28.63 1.35 -5.46
CA GLU A 467 -29.77 0.48 -5.14
C GLU A 467 -30.89 1.19 -4.38
N ASP A 468 -30.57 2.25 -3.65
CA ASP A 468 -31.54 3.06 -2.92
C ASP A 468 -31.18 4.53 -3.04
N GLU A 469 -31.91 5.24 -3.90
CA GLU A 469 -31.69 6.66 -4.18
C GLU A 469 -31.91 7.58 -2.97
N ASN A 470 -32.47 7.06 -1.87
CA ASN A 470 -32.67 7.78 -0.63
C ASN A 470 -31.50 7.62 0.35
N ASP A 471 -30.59 6.69 0.06
CA ASP A 471 -29.41 6.45 0.84
C ASP A 471 -28.21 7.11 0.15
N MET A 472 -27.62 8.06 0.85
CA MET A 472 -26.65 9.01 0.30
C MET A 472 -25.43 9.11 1.19
N PHE A 473 -24.30 9.41 0.57
CA PHE A 473 -23.00 9.53 1.17
C PHE A 473 -22.40 10.87 0.75
N ILE A 474 -22.16 11.77 1.70
CA ILE A 474 -21.43 13.00 1.43
C ILE A 474 -19.94 12.73 1.68
N ALA A 475 -19.13 12.89 0.65
CA ALA A 475 -17.67 12.77 0.72
C ALA A 475 -17.07 14.18 0.72
N SER A 476 -16.45 14.60 1.83
CA SER A 476 -15.88 15.95 1.96
C SER A 476 -14.40 15.93 2.33
N GLN A 477 -13.59 16.75 1.66
CA GLN A 477 -12.15 16.86 1.86
C GLN A 477 -11.76 18.22 2.45
N TRP A 478 -10.82 18.20 3.41
CA TRP A 478 -10.37 19.36 4.18
C TRP A 478 -8.85 19.38 4.35
N ALA A 479 -8.26 20.56 4.44
CA ALA A 479 -6.83 20.74 4.66
C ALA A 479 -6.41 20.27 6.06
N SER A 480 -7.27 20.44 7.06
CA SER A 480 -7.02 19.97 8.42
C SER A 480 -8.29 19.62 9.20
N LYS A 481 -8.11 18.84 10.27
CA LYS A 481 -9.15 18.53 11.27
C LYS A 481 -9.74 19.80 11.89
N GLU A 482 -8.90 20.80 12.11
CA GLU A 482 -9.32 22.08 12.69
C GLU A 482 -10.25 22.85 11.76
N ASP A 483 -9.97 22.84 10.45
CA ASP A 483 -10.81 23.49 9.42
C ASP A 483 -12.17 22.81 9.31
N ALA A 484 -12.19 21.47 9.24
CA ALA A 484 -13.43 20.69 9.25
C ALA A 484 -14.26 20.98 10.51
N MET A 485 -13.65 20.96 11.70
CA MET A 485 -14.34 21.26 12.95
C MET A 485 -14.79 22.72 13.05
N GLY A 486 -14.10 23.64 12.39
CA GLY A 486 -14.54 25.02 12.20
C GLY A 486 -15.90 25.10 11.52
N PHE A 487 -16.12 24.32 10.45
CA PHE A 487 -17.41 24.21 9.78
C PHE A 487 -18.50 23.63 10.69
N PHE A 488 -18.25 22.53 11.40
CA PHE A 488 -19.24 21.94 12.32
C PHE A 488 -19.65 22.89 13.45
N ARG A 489 -18.78 23.81 13.83
CA ARG A 489 -19.04 24.84 14.85
C ARG A 489 -19.76 26.07 14.29
N SER A 490 -19.88 26.20 12.97
CA SER A 490 -20.51 27.35 12.31
C SER A 490 -22.02 27.40 12.54
N ASP A 491 -22.58 28.61 12.50
CA ASP A 491 -24.03 28.79 12.58
C ASP A 491 -24.74 28.26 11.31
N ASP A 492 -24.06 28.28 10.16
CA ASP A 492 -24.57 27.76 8.87
C ASP A 492 -24.78 26.23 8.89
N PHE A 493 -23.86 25.50 9.54
CA PHE A 493 -24.02 24.06 9.75
C PHE A 493 -25.14 23.74 10.75
N ARG A 494 -25.23 24.47 11.88
CA ARG A 494 -26.28 24.26 12.89
C ARG A 494 -27.68 24.46 12.32
N ASP A 495 -27.87 25.46 11.47
CA ASP A 495 -29.15 25.71 10.81
C ASP A 495 -29.52 24.55 9.87
N THR A 496 -28.54 23.95 9.18
CA THR A 496 -28.72 22.79 8.30
C THR A 496 -29.06 21.51 9.08
N VAL A 497 -28.39 21.25 10.20
CA VAL A 497 -28.68 20.09 11.08
C VAL A 497 -30.08 20.16 11.69
N SER A 498 -30.55 21.36 12.03
CA SER A 498 -31.87 21.55 12.61
C SER A 498 -32.99 21.13 11.64
N TRP A 499 -32.78 21.35 10.34
CA TRP A 499 -33.68 20.95 9.25
C TRP A 499 -33.57 19.45 8.94
N GLY A 500 -32.35 18.89 8.98
CA GLY A 500 -32.06 17.46 8.76
C GLY A 500 -32.91 16.50 9.61
N ARG A 501 -33.26 16.89 10.85
CA ARG A 501 -34.02 16.05 11.79
C ARG A 501 -35.43 15.70 11.31
N ASP A 502 -36.05 16.54 10.49
CA ASP A 502 -37.40 16.31 10.00
C ASP A 502 -37.43 15.51 8.68
N VAL A 503 -36.31 15.49 7.93
CA VAL A 503 -36.23 14.92 6.59
C VAL A 503 -35.55 13.55 6.53
N LEU A 504 -34.70 13.20 7.51
CA LEU A 504 -34.01 11.92 7.53
C LEU A 504 -34.91 10.79 8.05
N ALA A 505 -34.83 9.63 7.39
CA ALA A 505 -35.50 8.38 7.77
C ALA A 505 -34.77 7.70 8.93
N ASP A 506 -33.44 7.75 8.92
CA ASP A 506 -32.57 7.22 9.97
C ASP A 506 -31.65 8.30 10.54
N ARG A 507 -31.00 8.00 11.67
CA ARG A 507 -29.95 8.88 12.20
C ARG A 507 -28.72 8.80 11.28
N PRO A 508 -28.12 9.93 10.91
CA PRO A 508 -26.95 9.93 10.04
C PRO A 508 -25.75 9.28 10.73
N ARG A 509 -24.90 8.62 9.95
CA ARG A 509 -23.66 8.00 10.42
C ARG A 509 -22.49 8.81 9.87
N HIS A 510 -21.65 9.34 10.75
CA HIS A 510 -20.48 10.10 10.35
C HIS A 510 -19.24 9.25 10.64
N VAL A 511 -18.40 9.07 9.64
CA VAL A 511 -17.17 8.29 9.72
C VAL A 511 -16.03 9.19 9.29
N PHE A 512 -14.99 9.24 10.12
CA PHE A 512 -13.73 9.87 9.78
C PHE A 512 -12.89 8.81 9.09
N LEU A 513 -12.47 9.07 7.85
CA LEU A 513 -11.59 8.16 7.13
C LEU A 513 -10.16 8.60 7.44
N ALA A 514 -9.38 7.70 8.06
CA ALA A 514 -7.97 7.93 8.37
C ALA A 514 -7.11 7.86 7.10
#